data_AF-A0A3D4EMK9-F1
#
_entry.id   AF-A0A3D4EMK9-F1
#
_cell.length_a   1.000
_cell.length_b   1.000
_cell.length_c   1.000
_cell.angle_alpha   90.00
_cell.angle_beta   90.00
_cell.angle_gamma   90.00
#
_symmetry.space_group_name_H-M   'P 1'
#
loop_
_entity.id
_entity.type
_entity.pdbx_description
1 polymer ?
#
loop_
_entity_poly.entity_id
_entity_poly.type
_entity_poly.pdbx_seq_one_letter_code
_entity_poly.pdbx_strand_id
1 'polypeptide(L)'
;AGSVKKNDSRRGRGEATGNGGTAGRGHKGAKSRSGYSKKVGFEGGQMPLQRRVPKFGFTNINRKEFTGVNLDTLQEYVDAGRIKDEVTIDVLVENRLAGKNDLVKILGRGELKAKLKITVHKFTASAQKAIEAAGGEAVTL
;
A
#
# COMPACT_ATOMS: atom_id res chain seq x y z
N ALA A 1 7.35 -5.84 -31.92
CA ALA A 1 8.62 -5.07 -31.74
C ALA A 1 8.36 -3.96 -30.73
N GLY A 2 9.11 -3.88 -29.63
CA GLY A 2 8.87 -2.84 -28.61
C GLY A 2 9.34 -3.12 -27.18
N SER A 3 9.65 -4.38 -26.83
CA SER A 3 10.22 -4.74 -25.51
C SER A 3 11.68 -4.35 -25.37
N VAL A 4 12.46 -4.43 -26.46
CA VAL A 4 13.87 -4.03 -26.49
C VAL A 4 13.99 -2.60 -26.99
N LYS A 5 14.28 -1.66 -26.09
CA LYS A 5 14.63 -0.27 -26.40
C LYS A 5 16.15 -0.14 -26.28
N LYS A 6 16.84 -0.02 -27.41
CA LYS A 6 18.29 0.16 -27.44
C LYS A 6 18.62 1.63 -27.18
N ASN A 7 18.85 2.00 -25.92
CA ASN A 7 19.35 3.34 -25.60
C ASN A 7 20.89 3.32 -25.65
N ASP A 8 21.43 3.24 -26.86
CA ASP A 8 22.88 3.23 -27.13
C ASP A 8 23.54 4.61 -26.93
N SER A 9 22.78 5.60 -26.44
CA SER A 9 23.27 6.95 -26.24
C SER A 9 24.26 7.03 -25.09
N ARG A 10 25.54 7.12 -25.44
CA ARG A 10 26.64 7.36 -24.49
C ARG A 10 26.92 8.86 -24.44
N ARG A 11 26.91 9.44 -23.24
CA ARG A 11 27.19 10.87 -23.05
C ARG A 11 28.67 11.17 -23.36
N GLY A 12 28.95 12.37 -23.88
CA GLY A 12 30.32 12.77 -24.21
C GLY A 12 30.92 12.04 -25.42
N ARG A 13 30.12 11.78 -26.47
CA ARG A 13 30.54 11.06 -27.68
C ARG A 13 30.20 11.84 -28.97
N GLY A 14 30.67 13.08 -29.07
CA GLY A 14 30.55 13.92 -30.27
C GLY A 14 29.26 14.75 -30.34
N GLU A 15 29.32 15.91 -30.98
CA GLU A 15 28.26 16.94 -30.94
C GLU A 15 26.94 16.48 -31.58
N ALA A 16 27.02 15.72 -32.68
CA ALA A 16 25.86 15.20 -33.40
C ALA A 16 24.97 14.24 -32.58
N THR A 17 25.48 13.71 -31.45
CA THR A 17 24.72 12.81 -30.57
C THR A 17 23.79 13.53 -29.59
N GLY A 18 23.77 14.87 -29.59
CA GLY A 18 22.96 15.71 -28.70
C GLY A 18 23.49 15.84 -27.26
N ASN A 19 24.37 14.94 -26.81
CA ASN A 19 25.00 14.97 -25.48
C ASN A 19 26.55 15.01 -25.55
N GLY A 20 27.11 15.57 -26.62
CA GLY A 20 28.56 15.59 -26.89
C GLY A 20 29.36 16.52 -25.99
N GLY A 21 29.05 17.82 -26.03
CA GLY A 21 29.85 18.84 -25.34
C GLY A 21 29.74 18.77 -23.81
N THR A 22 28.64 19.29 -23.26
CA THR A 22 28.46 19.38 -21.79
C THR A 22 27.86 18.12 -21.16
N ALA A 23 27.66 17.05 -21.94
CA ALA A 23 27.07 15.78 -21.48
C ALA A 23 25.75 15.93 -20.70
N GLY A 24 24.94 16.96 -21.05
CA GLY A 24 23.68 17.29 -20.39
C GLY A 24 23.79 17.99 -19.03
N ARG A 25 25.01 18.43 -18.64
CA ARG A 25 25.25 19.10 -17.35
C ARG A 25 25.32 20.63 -17.44
N GLY A 26 25.30 21.19 -18.64
CA GLY A 26 25.48 22.63 -18.88
C GLY A 26 26.91 23.10 -18.61
N HIS A 27 27.09 24.42 -18.41
CA HIS A 27 28.41 25.03 -18.22
C HIS A 27 28.90 24.95 -16.76
N LYS A 28 29.90 25.78 -16.43
CA LYS A 28 30.63 25.76 -15.16
C LYS A 28 29.69 26.09 -13.99
N GLY A 29 29.43 25.11 -13.10
CA GLY A 29 28.59 25.27 -11.92
C GLY A 29 28.76 24.12 -10.94
N ALA A 30 28.19 24.23 -9.73
CA ALA A 30 28.32 23.19 -8.71
C ALA A 30 27.77 21.83 -9.19
N LYS A 31 26.66 21.83 -9.94
CA LYS A 31 25.99 20.63 -10.47
C LYS A 31 26.78 19.92 -11.58
N SER A 32 27.70 20.61 -12.26
CA SER A 32 28.49 20.01 -13.35
C SER A 32 29.76 19.33 -12.87
N ARG A 33 30.20 19.55 -11.63
CA ARG A 33 31.39 18.92 -11.05
C ARG A 33 31.21 17.42 -10.81
N SER A 34 32.33 16.69 -10.85
CA SER A 34 32.35 15.27 -10.48
C SER A 34 31.98 15.11 -9.01
N GLY A 35 31.20 14.08 -8.68
CA GLY A 35 30.77 13.79 -7.31
C GLY A 35 29.64 14.68 -6.76
N TYR A 36 29.07 15.60 -7.56
CA TYR A 36 27.92 16.38 -7.10
C TYR A 36 26.72 15.48 -6.76
N SER A 37 26.15 15.68 -5.58
CA SER A 37 24.88 15.08 -5.16
C SER A 37 23.97 16.15 -4.57
N LYS A 38 22.68 16.09 -4.92
CA LYS A 38 21.66 16.99 -4.36
C LYS A 38 21.27 16.49 -2.97
N LYS A 39 21.49 17.32 -1.93
CA LYS A 39 20.92 17.07 -0.60
C LYS A 39 19.40 17.24 -0.65
N VAL A 40 18.64 16.18 -0.37
CA VAL A 40 17.17 16.18 -0.51
C VAL A 40 16.52 17.24 0.38
N GLY A 41 17.00 17.41 1.62
CA GLY A 41 16.50 18.42 2.55
C GLY A 41 17.13 19.81 2.44
N PHE A 42 17.85 20.13 1.36
CA PHE A 42 18.48 21.44 1.18
C PHE A 42 17.66 22.34 0.25
N GLU A 43 17.18 23.47 0.78
CA GLU A 43 16.31 24.44 0.08
C GLU A 43 17.06 25.72 -0.32
N GLY A 44 18.37 25.66 -0.56
CA GLY A 44 19.14 26.78 -1.13
C GLY A 44 19.63 27.83 -0.13
N GLY A 45 19.46 27.60 1.17
CA GLY A 45 19.99 28.47 2.24
C GLY A 45 18.96 28.79 3.34
N GLN A 46 17.67 28.73 3.02
CA GLN A 46 16.60 28.87 4.01
C GLN A 46 16.49 27.64 4.92
N MET A 47 15.83 27.83 6.07
CA MET A 47 15.50 26.74 6.98
C MET A 47 14.55 25.73 6.31
N PRO A 48 14.96 24.46 6.13
CA PRO A 48 14.14 23.47 5.44
C PRO A 48 12.81 23.20 6.13
N LEU A 49 11.79 22.81 5.38
CA LEU A 49 10.45 22.55 5.92
C LEU A 49 10.47 21.53 7.07
N GLN A 50 11.26 20.45 6.92
CA GLN A 50 11.45 19.42 7.96
C GLN A 50 12.00 19.94 9.30
N ARG A 51 12.59 21.15 9.33
CA ARG A 51 13.05 21.82 10.56
C ARG A 51 12.13 22.95 11.02
N ARG A 52 11.33 23.52 10.12
CA ARG A 52 10.36 24.58 10.44
C ARG A 52 9.12 24.04 11.13
N VAL A 53 8.66 22.85 10.71
CA VAL A 53 7.46 22.22 11.28
C VAL A 53 7.83 21.48 12.57
N PRO A 54 7.10 21.69 13.68
CA PRO A 54 7.35 20.96 14.92
C PRO A 54 7.03 19.48 14.76
N LYS A 55 7.74 18.63 15.49
CA LYS A 55 7.35 17.22 15.67
C LYS A 55 6.18 17.19 16.66
N PHE A 56 5.16 16.38 16.37
CA PHE A 56 3.99 16.24 17.23
C PHE A 56 3.63 14.76 17.43
N GLY A 57 3.02 14.47 18.58
CA GLY A 57 2.58 13.13 18.95
C GLY A 57 3.70 12.17 19.37
N PHE A 58 3.34 10.90 19.52
CA PHE A 58 4.23 9.80 19.82
C PHE A 58 3.79 8.54 19.06
N THR A 59 4.70 7.60 18.85
CA THR A 59 4.40 6.32 18.21
C THR A 59 4.21 5.25 19.29
N ASN A 60 3.03 4.61 19.34
CA ASN A 60 2.77 3.51 20.27
C ASN A 60 3.49 2.23 19.82
N ILE A 61 4.40 1.72 20.67
CA ILE A 61 5.20 0.50 20.40
C ILE A 61 4.31 -0.75 20.33
N ASN A 62 3.23 -0.80 21.11
CA ASN A 62 2.34 -1.96 21.21
C ASN A 62 1.09 -1.81 20.33
N ARG A 63 1.14 -0.99 19.26
CA ARG A 63 0.03 -0.84 18.32
C ARG A 63 -0.23 -2.16 17.59
N LYS A 64 -1.39 -2.75 17.82
CA LYS A 64 -1.89 -3.90 17.04
C LYS A 64 -2.66 -3.38 15.82
N GLU A 65 -2.08 -3.56 14.64
CA GLU A 65 -2.72 -3.28 13.36
C GLU A 65 -3.56 -4.48 12.93
N PHE A 66 -4.77 -4.21 12.43
CA PHE A 66 -5.66 -5.24 11.93
C PHE A 66 -5.86 -5.06 10.43
N THR A 67 -5.78 -6.15 9.68
CA THR A 67 -6.20 -6.23 8.29
C THR A 67 -7.72 -6.17 8.25
N GLY A 68 -8.24 -5.09 7.67
CA GLY A 68 -9.67 -4.83 7.56
C GLY A 68 -10.28 -5.51 6.34
N VAL A 69 -11.25 -6.39 6.55
CA VAL A 69 -12.04 -7.03 5.47
C VAL A 69 -13.48 -6.55 5.58
N ASN A 70 -14.09 -6.14 4.47
CA ASN A 70 -15.43 -5.55 4.45
C ASN A 70 -16.50 -6.58 4.05
N LEU A 71 -17.77 -6.29 4.35
CA LEU A 71 -18.88 -7.16 4.02
C LEU A 71 -19.11 -7.26 2.50
N ASP A 72 -18.97 -6.16 1.77
CA ASP A 72 -19.02 -6.15 0.30
C ASP A 72 -18.00 -7.12 -0.31
N THR A 73 -16.75 -7.07 0.15
CA THR A 73 -15.69 -7.96 -0.33
C THR A 73 -15.98 -9.43 0.00
N LEU A 74 -16.60 -9.72 1.15
CA LEU A 74 -17.00 -11.09 1.45
C LEU A 74 -18.13 -11.56 0.52
N GLN A 75 -19.12 -10.69 0.26
CA GLN A 75 -20.21 -11.01 -0.65
C GLN A 75 -19.70 -11.27 -2.08
N GLU A 76 -18.80 -10.44 -2.60
CA GLU A 76 -18.20 -10.64 -3.93
C GLU A 76 -17.50 -12.01 -4.05
N TYR A 77 -16.83 -12.46 -2.99
CA TYR A 77 -16.15 -13.75 -2.98
C TYR A 77 -17.11 -14.93 -2.83
N VAL A 78 -18.25 -14.73 -2.17
CA VAL A 78 -19.34 -15.71 -2.17
C VAL A 78 -19.99 -15.82 -3.55
N ASP A 79 -20.27 -14.69 -4.19
CA ASP A 79 -20.88 -14.64 -5.52
C ASP A 79 -19.94 -15.27 -6.57
N ALA A 80 -18.62 -15.12 -6.40
CA ALA A 80 -17.60 -15.77 -7.21
C ALA A 80 -17.38 -17.26 -6.87
N GLY A 81 -18.10 -17.82 -5.90
CA GLY A 81 -18.02 -19.22 -5.47
C GLY A 81 -16.72 -19.59 -4.76
N ARG A 82 -15.93 -18.61 -4.31
CA ARG A 82 -14.65 -18.80 -3.62
C ARG A 82 -14.81 -19.01 -2.11
N ILE A 83 -15.89 -18.47 -1.55
CA ILE A 83 -16.30 -18.64 -0.16
C ILE A 83 -17.70 -19.25 -0.17
N LYS A 84 -17.96 -20.24 0.67
CA LYS A 84 -19.26 -20.91 0.76
C LYS A 84 -19.95 -20.58 2.07
N ASP A 85 -19.69 -21.38 3.11
CA ASP A 85 -20.47 -21.35 4.34
C ASP A 85 -19.66 -20.86 5.56
N GLU A 86 -18.35 -21.11 5.56
CA GLU A 86 -17.46 -20.78 6.68
C GLU A 86 -16.28 -19.90 6.21
N VAL A 87 -16.02 -18.84 6.98
CA VAL A 87 -14.91 -17.92 6.79
C VAL A 87 -14.01 -18.00 8.01
N THR A 88 -12.96 -18.81 7.92
CA THR A 88 -11.87 -18.85 8.90
C THR A 88 -10.69 -18.00 8.42
N ILE A 89 -9.68 -17.80 9.27
CA ILE A 89 -8.44 -17.11 8.89
C ILE A 89 -7.76 -17.81 7.72
N ASP A 90 -7.74 -19.15 7.69
CA ASP A 90 -7.11 -19.91 6.60
C ASP A 90 -7.79 -19.65 5.26
N VAL A 91 -9.13 -19.64 5.24
CA VAL A 91 -9.91 -19.30 4.02
C VAL A 91 -9.59 -17.87 3.54
N LEU A 92 -9.42 -16.92 4.46
CA LEU A 92 -9.03 -15.55 4.10
C LEU A 92 -7.60 -15.49 3.54
N VAL A 93 -6.68 -16.31 4.05
CA VAL A 93 -5.29 -16.39 3.56
C VAL A 93 -5.23 -17.02 2.17
N GLU A 94 -5.95 -18.13 1.95
CA GLU A 94 -6.05 -18.79 0.64
C GLU A 94 -6.60 -17.84 -0.43
N ASN A 95 -7.59 -17.04 -0.06
CA ASN A 95 -8.19 -16.02 -0.92
C ASN A 95 -7.39 -14.72 -1.03
N ARG A 96 -6.21 -14.65 -0.39
CA ARG A 96 -5.32 -13.48 -0.34
C ARG A 96 -5.97 -12.21 0.24
N LEU A 97 -6.94 -12.38 1.14
CA LEU A 97 -7.60 -11.29 1.88
C LEU A 97 -6.85 -10.95 3.18
N ALA A 98 -6.00 -11.85 3.68
CA ALA A 98 -5.13 -11.63 4.83
C ALA A 98 -3.80 -12.38 4.67
N GLY A 99 -2.74 -11.92 5.35
CA GLY A 99 -1.51 -12.66 5.52
C GLY A 99 -1.62 -13.70 6.65
N LYS A 100 -0.75 -14.73 6.63
CA LYS A 100 -0.74 -15.82 7.62
C LYS A 100 -0.62 -15.35 9.07
N ASN A 101 0.10 -14.25 9.31
CA ASN A 101 0.38 -13.72 10.63
C ASN A 101 -0.40 -12.44 10.95
N ASP A 102 -1.37 -12.09 10.11
CA ASP A 102 -2.14 -10.84 10.27
C ASP A 102 -3.27 -11.03 11.28
N LEU A 103 -3.52 -9.99 12.06
CA LEU A 103 -4.75 -9.89 12.85
C LEU A 103 -5.87 -9.39 11.94
N VAL A 104 -7.00 -10.11 11.88
CA VAL A 104 -8.10 -9.77 10.97
C VAL A 104 -9.24 -9.10 11.73
N LYS A 105 -9.78 -8.01 11.17
CA LYS A 105 -10.99 -7.35 11.66
C LYS A 105 -12.03 -7.20 10.56
N ILE A 106 -13.26 -7.67 10.80
CA ILE A 106 -14.37 -7.45 9.86
C ILE A 106 -15.02 -6.08 10.06
N LEU A 107 -15.15 -5.35 8.96
CA LEU A 107 -15.66 -3.98 8.86
C LEU A 107 -17.02 -3.98 8.15
N GLY A 108 -17.94 -3.11 8.60
CA GLY A 108 -19.34 -3.11 8.15
C GLY A 108 -19.62 -2.28 6.90
N ARG A 109 -18.69 -2.21 5.94
CA ARG A 109 -18.96 -1.52 4.66
C ARG A 109 -19.64 -2.49 3.68
N GLY A 110 -20.74 -2.05 3.07
CA GLY A 110 -21.50 -2.84 2.11
C GLY A 110 -22.55 -3.74 2.75
N GLU A 111 -23.21 -4.55 1.92
CA GLU A 111 -24.28 -5.47 2.32
C GLU A 111 -23.82 -6.92 2.17
N LEU A 112 -24.11 -7.74 3.18
CA LEU A 112 -23.94 -9.19 3.12
C LEU A 112 -25.32 -9.83 3.03
N LYS A 113 -25.57 -10.58 1.95
CA LYS A 113 -26.82 -11.33 1.71
C LYS A 113 -26.65 -12.82 2.01
N ALA A 114 -25.44 -13.32 1.86
CA ALA A 114 -25.11 -14.71 2.13
C ALA A 114 -25.05 -14.99 3.64
N LYS A 115 -25.56 -16.16 4.04
CA LYS A 115 -25.43 -16.68 5.40
C LYS A 115 -24.04 -17.26 5.59
N LEU A 116 -23.18 -16.55 6.34
CA LEU A 116 -21.80 -16.96 6.61
C LEU A 116 -21.57 -17.17 8.11
N LYS A 117 -20.81 -18.22 8.44
CA LYS A 117 -20.18 -18.36 9.75
C LYS A 117 -18.76 -17.80 9.68
N ILE A 118 -18.51 -16.69 10.37
CA ILE A 118 -17.24 -15.97 10.28
C ILE A 118 -16.50 -16.07 11.62
N THR A 119 -15.30 -16.63 11.59
CA THR A 119 -14.42 -16.83 12.76
C THR A 119 -13.14 -16.03 12.59
N VAL A 120 -13.04 -14.87 13.26
CA VAL A 120 -11.87 -13.97 13.17
C VAL A 120 -11.54 -13.30 14.51
N HIS A 121 -10.50 -12.46 14.54
CA HIS A 121 -10.00 -11.83 15.78
C HIS A 121 -10.89 -10.70 16.31
N LYS A 122 -11.51 -9.88 15.43
CA LYS A 122 -12.38 -8.77 15.85
C LYS A 122 -13.46 -8.45 14.82
N PHE A 123 -14.56 -7.87 15.30
CA PHE A 123 -15.62 -7.30 14.48
C PHE A 123 -15.85 -5.82 14.80
N THR A 124 -16.40 -5.08 13.85
CA THR A 124 -17.06 -3.79 14.13
C THR A 124 -18.51 -4.03 14.54
N ALA A 125 -19.06 -3.12 15.34
CA ALA A 125 -20.45 -3.25 15.80
C ALA A 125 -21.46 -3.27 14.65
N SER A 126 -21.19 -2.52 13.57
CA SER A 126 -22.03 -2.55 12.35
C SER A 126 -21.88 -3.87 11.59
N ALA A 127 -20.66 -4.40 11.45
CA ALA A 127 -20.44 -5.68 10.79
C ALA A 127 -21.16 -6.83 11.52
N GLN A 128 -21.00 -6.92 12.84
CA GLN A 128 -21.60 -7.98 13.63
C GLN A 128 -23.13 -8.00 13.46
N LYS A 129 -23.78 -6.84 13.59
CA LYS A 129 -25.23 -6.71 13.38
C LYS A 129 -25.67 -7.12 11.98
N ALA A 130 -24.91 -6.73 10.95
CA ALA A 130 -25.25 -7.06 9.57
C ALA A 130 -25.08 -8.57 9.28
N ILE A 131 -24.06 -9.22 9.86
CA ILE A 131 -23.84 -10.67 9.73
C ILE A 131 -24.97 -11.45 10.42
N GLU A 132 -25.33 -11.06 11.65
CA GLU A 132 -26.42 -11.67 12.41
C GLU A 132 -27.78 -11.44 11.72
N ALA A 133 -28.01 -10.25 11.16
CA ALA A 133 -29.22 -9.92 10.40
C ALA A 133 -29.36 -10.74 9.10
N ALA A 134 -28.24 -11.08 8.46
CA ALA A 134 -28.21 -12.02 7.33
C ALA A 134 -28.40 -13.49 7.75
N GLY A 135 -28.58 -13.76 9.05
CA GLY A 135 -28.76 -15.09 9.63
C GLY A 135 -27.46 -15.89 9.77
N GLY A 136 -26.31 -15.22 9.64
CA GLY A 136 -24.98 -15.77 9.87
C GLY A 136 -24.55 -15.76 11.34
N GLU A 137 -23.34 -16.23 11.61
CA GLU A 137 -22.76 -16.30 12.96
C GLU A 137 -21.40 -15.58 12.98
N ALA A 138 -21.19 -14.70 13.95
CA ALA A 138 -19.93 -13.97 14.13
C ALA A 138 -19.20 -14.47 15.38
N VAL A 139 -18.17 -15.29 15.20
CA VAL A 139 -17.37 -15.88 16.29
C VAL A 139 -16.05 -15.14 16.42
N THR A 140 -15.75 -14.67 17.62
CA THR A 140 -14.46 -14.04 17.93
C THR A 140 -13.51 -15.08 18.53
N LEU A 141 -12.27 -15.13 18.05
CA LEU A 141 -11.18 -15.99 18.54
C LEU A 141 -10.59 -15.51 19.88
#